data_AF-A0A7C0W1K9-F1
#
_entry.id   AF-A0A7C0W1K9-F1
#
_cell.length_a   1.000
_cell.length_b   1.000
_cell.length_c   1.000
_cell.angle_alpha   90.00
_cell.angle_beta   90.00
_cell.angle_gamma   90.00
#
_symmetry.space_group_name_H-M   'P 1'
#
loop_
_entity.id
_entity.type
_entity.pdbx_description
1 polymer ?
#
loop_
_entity_poly.entity_id
_entity_poly.type
_entity_poly.pdbx_seq_one_letter_code
_entity_poly.pdbx_strand_id
1 'polypeptide(L)'
;MTKLILSLIILIITYFLIFTNRRIRTTSAFFGAILTIVLGLISFDKAITYVDFNKLGIIIGMMIFTIIAKESGIFQYLAIKTT
;
A
#
# COMPACT_ATOMS: atom_id res chain seq x y z
N MET A 1 23.52 15.94 -1.15
CA MET A 1 23.11 16.21 0.25
C MET A 1 21.73 16.85 0.34
N THR A 2 21.46 17.95 -0.38
CA THR A 2 20.14 18.61 -0.40
C THR A 2 18.97 17.71 -0.80
N LYS A 3 19.11 16.93 -1.90
CA LYS A 3 18.07 15.97 -2.32
C LYS A 3 17.75 14.92 -1.26
N LEU A 4 18.76 14.46 -0.51
CA LEU A 4 18.62 13.43 0.52
C LEU A 4 17.82 13.96 1.72
N ILE A 5 18.11 15.19 2.15
CA ILE A 5 17.39 15.88 3.22
C ILE A 5 15.92 16.12 2.82
N LEU A 6 15.67 16.59 1.60
CA LEU A 6 14.32 16.77 1.06
C LEU A 6 13.53 15.45 1.03
N SER A 7 14.12 14.36 0.53
CA SER A 7 13.48 13.04 0.53
C SER A 7 13.16 12.56 1.95
N LEU A 8 14.05 12.79 2.92
CA LEU A 8 13.84 12.39 4.31
C LEU A 8 12.66 13.14 4.94
N ILE A 9 12.57 14.45 4.70
CA ILE A 9 11.46 15.29 5.17
C ILE A 9 10.13 14.81 4.60
N ILE A 10 10.07 14.56 3.29
CA ILE A 10 8.85 14.07 2.62
C ILE A 10 8.44 12.70 3.18
N LEU A 11 9.41 11.82 3.43
CA LEU A 11 9.17 10.50 3.99
C LEU A 11 8.57 10.59 5.40
N ILE A 12 9.16 11.41 6.28
CA ILE A 12 8.65 11.61 7.65
C ILE A 12 7.23 12.19 7.63
N ILE A 13 6.99 13.21 6.80
CA ILE A 13 5.66 13.81 6.65
C ILE A 13 4.64 12.77 6.16
N THR A 14 4.99 12.00 5.12
CA THR A 14 4.09 10.99 4.55
C THR A 14 3.74 9.91 5.57
N TYR A 15 4.73 9.40 6.31
CA TYR A 15 4.48 8.43 7.39
C TYR A 15 3.63 9.02 8.50
N PHE A 16 3.90 10.25 8.92
CA PHE A 16 3.10 10.94 9.94
C PHE A 16 1.62 11.06 9.52
N LEU A 17 1.35 11.42 8.25
CA LEU A 17 -0.01 11.44 7.72
C LEU A 17 -0.67 10.04 7.73
N ILE A 18 0.07 8.99 7.37
CA ILE A 18 -0.44 7.60 7.38
C ILE A 18 -0.80 7.17 8.81
N PHE A 19 0.07 7.45 9.80
CA PHE A 19 -0.15 7.07 11.19
C PHE A 19 -1.30 7.83 11.86
N THR A 20 -1.51 9.09 11.48
CA THR A 20 -2.55 9.94 12.07
C THR A 20 -3.96 9.39 11.79
N ASN A 21 -4.12 8.43 10.86
CA ASN A 21 -5.36 7.69 10.56
C ASN A 21 -6.62 8.55 10.28
N ARG A 22 -6.46 9.88 10.20
CA ARG A 22 -7.51 10.88 9.99
C ARG A 22 -7.91 11.01 8.52
N ARG A 23 -7.12 10.44 7.61
CA ARG A 23 -7.35 10.37 6.16
C ARG A 23 -7.22 8.91 5.71
N ILE A 24 -7.80 8.59 4.54
CA ILE A 24 -7.62 7.30 3.87
C ILE A 24 -6.11 7.06 3.68
N ARG A 25 -5.58 5.95 4.21
CA ARG A 25 -4.14 5.65 4.19
C ARG A 25 -3.54 5.69 2.79
N THR A 26 -4.30 5.24 1.79
CA THR A 26 -3.89 5.27 0.38
C THR A 26 -3.72 6.69 -0.15
N THR A 27 -4.64 7.62 0.13
CA THR A 27 -4.50 9.01 -0.38
C THR A 27 -3.28 9.71 0.20
N SER A 28 -2.94 9.42 1.47
CA SER A 28 -1.73 9.95 2.11
C SER A 28 -0.45 9.39 1.47
N ALA A 29 -0.42 8.09 1.15
CA ALA A 29 0.71 7.47 0.46
C ALA A 29 0.90 8.01 -0.97
N PHE A 30 -0.18 8.16 -1.74
CA PHE A 30 -0.13 8.74 -3.08
C PHE A 30 0.32 10.21 -3.08
N PHE A 31 -0.10 10.99 -2.08
CA PHE A 31 0.35 12.38 -1.93
C PHE A 31 1.88 12.48 -1.77
N GLY A 32 2.48 11.64 -0.92
CA GLY A 32 3.93 11.56 -0.77
C GLY A 32 4.66 11.13 -2.06
N ALA A 33 4.10 10.16 -2.78
CA ALA A 33 4.65 9.71 -4.07
C ALA A 33 4.64 10.83 -5.12
N ILE A 34 3.51 11.53 -5.27
CA ILE A 34 3.36 12.64 -6.22
C ILE A 34 4.31 13.79 -5.87
N LEU A 35 4.41 14.18 -4.60
CA LEU A 35 5.35 15.20 -4.12
C LEU A 35 6.79 14.86 -4.50
N THR A 36 7.18 13.60 -4.34
CA THR A 36 8.53 13.14 -4.65
C THR A 36 8.85 13.26 -6.15
N ILE A 37 7.86 13.04 -7.02
CA ILE A 37 8.00 13.15 -8.47
C ILE A 37 8.01 14.62 -8.91
N VAL A 38 7.08 15.44 -8.42
CA VAL A 38 6.96 16.87 -8.79
C VAL A 38 8.19 17.67 -8.37
N LEU A 39 8.78 17.34 -7.21
CA LEU A 39 10.02 17.97 -6.74
C LEU A 39 11.29 17.48 -7.48
N GLY A 40 11.16 16.57 -8.46
CA GLY A 40 12.26 16.07 -9.27
C GLY A 40 13.26 15.21 -8.50
N LEU A 41 12.85 14.60 -7.39
CA LEU A 41 13.70 13.71 -6.60
C LEU A 41 13.90 12.38 -7.33
N ILE A 42 12.85 11.87 -7.98
CA ILE A 42 12.84 10.65 -8.79
C ILE A 42 11.98 10.89 -10.06
N SER A 43 12.39 10.34 -11.21
CA SER A 43 11.60 10.35 -12.43
C SER A 43 10.47 9.32 -12.39
N PHE A 44 9.38 9.58 -13.12
CA PHE A 44 8.22 8.69 -13.16
C PHE A 44 8.58 7.25 -13.59
N ASP A 45 9.44 7.08 -14.60
CA ASP A 45 9.88 5.76 -15.08
C ASP A 45 10.60 4.96 -13.98
N LYS A 46 11.47 5.64 -13.21
CA LYS A 46 12.13 5.01 -12.07
C LYS A 46 11.14 4.70 -10.95
N ALA A 47 10.18 5.58 -10.69
CA ALA A 47 9.16 5.38 -9.67
C ALA A 47 8.33 4.12 -9.92
N ILE A 48 7.90 3.87 -11.16
CA ILE A 48 7.16 2.65 -11.55
C ILE A 48 8.01 1.40 -11.34
N THR A 49 9.31 1.47 -11.62
CA THR A 49 10.21 0.33 -11.46
C THR A 49 10.31 -0.13 -9.99
N TYR A 50 10.05 0.76 -9.02
CA TYR A 50 9.97 0.41 -7.60
C TYR A 50 8.64 -0.24 -7.18
N VAL A 51 7.62 -0.25 -8.05
CA VAL A 51 6.33 -0.90 -7.78
C VAL A 51 6.44 -2.38 -8.11
N ASP A 52 6.34 -3.22 -7.07
CA ASP A 52 6.32 -4.67 -7.23
C ASP A 52 4.91 -5.20 -7.49
N PHE A 53 4.60 -5.40 -8.78
CA PHE A 53 3.32 -5.93 -9.22
C PHE A 53 3.09 -7.39 -8.81
N ASN A 54 4.14 -8.19 -8.59
CA ASN A 54 4.00 -9.56 -8.12
C ASN A 54 3.45 -9.57 -6.69
N LYS A 55 3.99 -8.72 -5.81
CA LYS A 55 3.48 -8.58 -4.44
C LYS A 55 2.05 -8.06 -4.41
N LEU A 56 1.71 -7.06 -5.22
CA LEU A 56 0.35 -6.55 -5.33
C LEU A 56 -0.62 -7.63 -5.83
N GLY A 57 -0.22 -8.38 -6.86
CA GLY A 57 -1.01 -9.49 -7.41
C GLY A 57 -1.29 -10.59 -6.37
N ILE A 58 -0.30 -10.96 -5.56
CA ILE A 58 -0.46 -11.93 -4.48
C ILE A 58 -1.47 -11.43 -3.43
N ILE A 59 -1.35 -10.17 -2.98
CA ILE A 59 -2.27 -9.60 -1.98
C ILE A 59 -3.70 -9.56 -2.53
N ILE A 60 -3.86 -9.11 -3.78
CA ILE A 60 -5.17 -9.06 -4.46
C ILE A 60 -5.74 -10.49 -4.58
N GLY A 61 -4.94 -11.45 -5.03
CA GLY A 61 -5.36 -12.85 -5.16
C GLY A 61 -5.82 -13.45 -3.84
N MET A 62 -5.07 -13.22 -2.76
CA MET A 62 -5.46 -13.67 -1.42
C MET A 62 -6.79 -13.03 -0.98
N MET A 63 -6.99 -11.74 -1.22
CA MET A 63 -8.25 -11.06 -0.87
C MET A 63 -9.43 -11.61 -1.67
N ILE A 64 -9.29 -11.78 -2.99
CA ILE A 64 -10.37 -12.33 -3.83
C ILE A 64 -10.72 -13.75 -3.38
N PHE A 65 -9.72 -14.62 -3.22
CA PHE A 65 -9.94 -16.00 -2.78
C PHE A 65 -10.63 -16.06 -1.41
N THR A 66 -10.14 -15.28 -0.43
CA THR A 66 -10.71 -15.28 0.92
C THR A 66 -12.14 -14.76 0.95
N ILE A 67 -12.49 -13.76 0.14
CA ILE A 67 -13.86 -13.28 0.00
C ILE A 67 -14.77 -14.39 -0.53
N ILE A 68 -14.38 -15.05 -1.63
CA ILE A 68 -15.19 -16.14 -2.22
C ILE A 68 -15.35 -17.31 -1.23
N ALA A 69 -14.27 -17.71 -0.55
CA ALA A 69 -14.29 -18.79 0.43
C ALA A 69 -15.16 -18.47 1.66
N LYS A 70 -15.27 -17.18 2.02
CA LYS A 70 -16.14 -16.71 3.10
C LYS A 70 -17.61 -16.71 2.69
N GLU A 71 -17.92 -16.25 1.49
CA GLU A 71 -19.29 -16.23 0.93
C GLU A 71 -19.82 -17.65 0.69
N SER A 72 -18.95 -18.60 0.33
CA SER A 72 -19.35 -20.00 0.10
C SER A 72 -19.64 -20.80 1.38
N GLY A 73 -19.42 -20.22 2.57
CA GLY A 73 -19.69 -20.90 3.84
C GLY A 73 -18.64 -21.93 4.25
N ILE A 74 -17.53 -22.06 3.51
CA ILE A 74 -16.50 -23.09 3.75
C ILE A 74 -15.89 -22.93 5.15
N PHE A 75 -15.59 -21.71 5.57
CA PHE A 75 -15.03 -21.46 6.90
C PHE A 75 -16.02 -21.81 8.02
N GLN A 76 -17.31 -21.55 7.82
CA GLN A 76 -18.38 -21.86 8.75
C GLN A 76 -18.59 -23.37 8.85
N TYR A 77 -18.60 -24.09 7.72
CA TYR A 77 -18.71 -25.55 7.69
C TYR A 77 -17.53 -26.24 8.39
N LEU A 78 -16.29 -25.79 8.12
CA LEU A 78 -15.09 -26.34 8.76
C LEU A 78 -15.08 -26.10 10.27
N ALA A 79 -15.53 -24.92 10.73
CA ALA A 79 -15.62 -24.60 12.15
C ALA A 79 -16.59 -25.54 12.90
N ILE A 80 -17.74 -25.84 12.31
CA ILE A 80 -18.72 -26.76 12.89
C ILE A 80 -18.19 -28.20 12.88
N LYS A 81 -17.61 -28.66 11.76
CA LYS A 81 -17.16 -30.07 11.61
C LYS A 81 -15.97 -30.43 12.51
N THR A 82 -15.15 -29.44 12.86
CA THR A 82 -13.94 -29.64 13.66
C THR A 82 -14.20 -29.49 15.17
N THR A 83 -15.39 -29.00 15.54
CA THR A 83 -15.90 -29.03 16.92
C THR A 83 -16.54 -30.39 17.19
#